data_AF-A0A4R4N0K3-F1
#
_entry.id   AF-A0A4R4N0K3-F1
#
_cell.length_a   1.000
_cell.length_b   1.000
_cell.length_c   1.000
_cell.angle_alpha   90.00
_cell.angle_beta   90.00
_cell.angle_gamma   90.00
#
_symmetry.space_group_name_H-M   'P 1'
#
loop_
_entity.id
_entity.type
_entity.pdbx_description
1 polymer ?
#
loop_
_entity_poly.entity_id
_entity_poly.type
_entity_poly.pdbx_seq_one_letter_code
_entity_poly.pdbx_strand_id
1 'polypeptide(L)'
;MTVRAGTDLCRHCLCACSAEDPGMTLDEQFQPPPPETPTYGVVLKNARTAAGLSQVALGNIVSCSESLIGLVERGQRKPTKSFTIAVESALGLNGDLFRLLPNTRVMSVPKWFSEWPAVEESAHTIRTWQPLVVPGLLQTERYARAILAAEPGATEQWIEEAVETRLRRQSVFERNDPPMYWALLDECVLLRPVGGKEVMREQLEHLLAMAERPNISIQVVPLDVGSTAGLLGGFSLARSEGIPDHISLEDAAHGSVTAHEEAVRRVSVRYDAIHKWAHPIHMSQRLIREVAARYEHQ
;
A
#
# COMPACT_ATOMS: atom_id res chain seq x y z
N MET A 1 69.20 -28.45 14.95
CA MET A 1 68.47 -27.75 13.88
C MET A 1 67.88 -26.51 14.51
N THR A 2 68.34 -25.35 14.05
CA THR A 2 68.58 -24.16 14.87
C THR A 2 67.57 -23.06 14.55
N VAL A 3 67.16 -22.32 15.58
CA VAL A 3 66.47 -21.01 15.48
C VAL A 3 67.37 -19.99 14.79
N ARG A 4 66.84 -19.17 13.86
CA ARG A 4 67.05 -17.69 13.81
C ARG A 4 66.39 -17.01 12.62
N ALA A 5 65.96 -15.78 12.91
CA ALA A 5 65.40 -14.76 12.04
C ALA A 5 66.40 -14.20 11.01
N GLY A 6 65.86 -13.59 9.95
CA GLY A 6 66.58 -12.75 8.98
C GLY A 6 65.66 -11.65 8.45
N THR A 7 65.95 -10.43 8.87
CA THR A 7 65.49 -9.13 8.39
C THR A 7 65.98 -8.80 6.97
N ASP A 8 65.23 -8.01 6.20
CA ASP A 8 65.68 -6.88 5.36
C ASP A 8 64.49 -6.31 4.53
N LEU A 9 63.93 -5.15 4.92
CA LEU A 9 64.14 -3.81 4.34
C LEU A 9 63.51 -3.63 2.93
N CYS A 10 62.30 -3.09 2.80
CA CYS A 10 61.93 -1.65 2.77
C CYS A 10 62.12 -0.97 1.40
N ARG A 11 61.02 -0.52 0.77
CA ARG A 11 60.87 0.86 0.23
C ARG A 11 59.49 1.15 -0.39
N HIS A 12 58.96 2.34 -0.05
CA HIS A 12 57.92 3.13 -0.74
C HIS A 12 56.45 2.72 -0.59
N CYS A 13 55.77 3.29 0.43
CA CYS A 13 54.96 4.50 0.22
C CYS A 13 54.40 4.99 1.56
N LEU A 14 54.93 6.12 2.02
CA LEU A 14 54.37 6.94 3.09
C LEU A 14 53.14 7.68 2.54
N CYS A 15 51.99 7.53 3.19
CA CYS A 15 51.00 8.61 3.25
C CYS A 15 50.28 8.57 4.60
N ALA A 16 50.14 9.74 5.19
CA ALA A 16 49.98 10.01 6.61
C ALA A 16 48.61 9.59 7.18
N CYS A 17 48.63 8.94 8.34
CA CYS A 17 47.55 9.00 9.33
C CYS A 17 47.95 10.05 10.37
N SER A 18 47.27 11.18 10.38
CA SER A 18 47.30 12.15 11.47
C SER A 18 45.99 12.03 12.23
N ALA A 19 46.10 11.60 13.48
CA ALA A 19 45.04 11.62 14.47
C ALA A 19 44.87 13.04 15.00
N GLU A 20 43.63 13.49 15.18
CA GLU A 20 43.16 14.44 16.21
C GLU A 20 41.65 14.64 16.00
N ASP A 21 40.83 13.98 16.82
CA ASP A 21 39.37 14.17 16.86
C ASP A 21 39.00 14.91 18.16
N PRO A 22 38.72 16.22 18.11
CA PRO A 22 38.34 16.97 19.30
C PRO A 22 36.83 16.91 19.52
N GLY A 23 36.44 16.23 20.60
CA GLY A 23 35.27 16.49 21.43
C GLY A 23 33.96 16.94 20.76
N MET A 24 33.04 16.01 20.54
CA MET A 24 31.63 16.32 20.33
C MET A 24 30.87 16.19 21.66
N THR A 25 30.57 17.32 22.27
CA THR A 25 29.69 17.46 23.43
C THR A 25 28.28 17.06 23.05
N LEU A 26 27.74 16.01 23.68
CA LEU A 26 26.31 15.70 23.65
C LEU A 26 25.58 16.65 24.60
N ASP A 27 25.18 17.80 24.10
CA ASP A 27 24.07 18.59 24.64
C ASP A 27 23.67 19.67 23.62
N GLU A 28 22.72 19.35 22.76
CA GLU A 28 21.86 20.36 22.13
C GLU A 28 20.46 19.77 21.84
N GLN A 29 19.59 19.96 22.82
CA GLN A 29 18.15 20.26 22.73
C GLN A 29 17.19 19.15 22.26
N PHE A 30 16.65 18.41 23.25
CA PHE A 30 15.34 17.78 23.14
C PHE A 30 14.28 18.86 22.84
N GLN A 31 13.73 18.83 21.63
CA GLN A 31 12.67 19.72 21.21
C GLN A 31 11.32 19.11 21.65
N PRO A 32 10.48 19.84 22.42
CA PRO A 32 9.19 19.32 22.85
C PRO A 32 8.29 19.02 21.62
N PRO A 33 7.31 18.11 21.77
CA PRO A 33 6.50 17.63 20.65
C PRO A 33 5.78 18.79 19.92
N PRO A 34 5.53 18.65 18.60
CA PRO A 34 4.85 19.68 17.82
C PRO A 34 3.46 20.02 18.41
N PRO A 35 2.95 21.24 18.17
CA PRO A 35 1.72 21.74 18.78
C PRO A 35 0.56 20.77 18.54
N GLU A 36 -0.28 20.58 19.55
CA GLU A 36 -1.50 19.77 19.48
C GLU A 36 -2.23 20.04 18.15
N THR A 37 -2.39 19.00 17.32
CA THR A 37 -3.08 19.11 16.04
C THR A 37 -4.45 19.77 16.27
N PRO A 38 -4.75 20.90 15.61
CA PRO A 38 -5.98 21.63 15.88
C PRO A 38 -7.19 20.74 15.58
N THR A 39 -8.12 20.67 16.54
CA THR A 39 -9.31 19.82 16.39
C THR A 39 -10.26 20.36 15.33
N TYR A 40 -11.10 19.48 14.76
CA TYR A 40 -12.10 19.86 13.73
C TYR A 40 -12.91 21.11 14.11
N GLY A 41 -13.40 21.16 15.35
CA GLY A 41 -14.23 22.27 15.82
C GLY A 41 -13.49 23.61 15.86
N VAL A 42 -12.20 23.59 16.17
CA VAL A 42 -11.34 24.79 16.18
C VAL A 42 -11.12 25.31 14.76
N VAL A 43 -10.78 24.42 13.81
CA VAL A 43 -10.57 24.81 12.41
C VAL A 43 -11.86 25.32 11.78
N LEU A 44 -12.99 24.67 12.04
CA LEU A 44 -14.31 25.13 11.58
C LEU A 44 -14.63 26.54 12.09
N LYS A 45 -14.47 26.75 13.39
CA LYS A 45 -14.72 28.06 14.01
C LYS A 45 -13.85 29.14 13.38
N ASN A 46 -12.56 28.88 13.21
CA ASN A 46 -11.61 29.82 12.64
C ASN A 46 -11.96 30.19 11.18
N ALA A 47 -12.24 29.18 10.35
CA ALA A 47 -12.63 29.38 8.96
C ALA A 47 -13.93 30.19 8.84
N ARG A 48 -14.94 29.85 9.66
CA ARG A 48 -16.22 30.59 9.69
C ARG A 48 -16.00 32.06 10.08
N THR A 49 -15.19 32.32 11.11
CA THR A 49 -14.91 33.69 11.55
C THR A 49 -14.09 34.48 10.53
N ALA A 50 -13.15 33.84 9.82
CA ALA A 50 -12.38 34.47 8.75
C ALA A 50 -13.27 34.87 7.57
N ALA A 51 -14.33 34.09 7.28
CA ALA A 51 -15.35 34.42 6.30
C ALA A 51 -16.39 35.46 6.79
N GLY A 52 -16.26 35.98 8.02
CA GLY A 52 -17.19 36.97 8.58
C GLY A 52 -18.59 36.42 8.90
N LEU A 53 -18.76 35.10 8.99
CA LEU A 53 -20.07 34.47 9.16
C LEU A 53 -20.39 34.20 10.63
N SER A 54 -21.65 34.42 11.04
CA SER A 54 -22.17 33.90 12.31
C SER A 54 -22.51 32.41 12.20
N GLN A 55 -22.68 31.70 13.33
CA GLN A 55 -23.13 30.30 13.33
C GLN A 55 -24.49 30.15 12.63
N VAL A 56 -25.39 31.12 12.83
CA VAL A 56 -26.70 31.20 12.14
C VAL A 56 -26.50 31.37 10.63
N ALA A 57 -25.63 32.29 10.21
CA ALA A 57 -25.39 32.57 8.79
C ALA A 57 -24.80 31.34 8.07
N LEU A 58 -23.82 30.67 8.67
CA LEU A 58 -23.28 29.44 8.12
C LEU A 58 -24.34 28.34 8.08
N GLY A 59 -25.11 28.16 9.16
CA GLY A 59 -26.20 27.19 9.22
C GLY A 59 -27.22 27.37 8.08
N ASN A 60 -27.60 28.62 7.78
CA ASN A 60 -28.50 28.92 6.67
C ASN A 60 -27.89 28.55 5.31
N ILE A 61 -26.58 28.80 5.10
CA ILE A 61 -25.89 28.45 3.85
C ILE A 61 -25.85 26.94 3.64
N VAL A 62 -25.56 26.16 4.68
CA VAL A 62 -25.44 24.70 4.59
C VAL A 62 -26.72 23.94 4.97
N SER A 63 -27.85 24.65 5.09
CA SER A 63 -29.17 24.09 5.44
C SER A 63 -29.19 23.27 6.73
N CYS A 64 -28.54 23.77 7.79
CA CYS A 64 -28.56 23.16 9.12
C CYS A 64 -28.82 24.17 10.23
N SER A 65 -29.19 23.68 11.42
CA SER A 65 -29.45 24.55 12.56
C SER A 65 -28.17 25.18 13.11
N GLU A 66 -28.28 26.41 13.63
CA GLU A 66 -27.23 27.08 14.40
C GLU A 66 -26.70 26.18 15.53
N SER A 67 -27.62 25.51 16.23
CA SER A 67 -27.30 24.58 17.32
C SER A 67 -26.37 23.45 16.87
N LEU A 68 -26.57 22.90 15.66
CA LEU A 68 -25.67 21.89 15.11
C LEU A 68 -24.27 22.45 14.87
N ILE A 69 -24.15 23.64 14.27
CA ILE A 69 -22.85 24.31 14.06
C ILE A 69 -22.13 24.51 15.41
N GLY A 70 -22.83 25.04 16.42
CA GLY A 70 -22.25 25.27 17.74
C GLY A 70 -21.82 23.99 18.45
N LEU A 71 -22.59 22.90 18.35
CA LEU A 71 -22.23 21.61 18.91
C LEU A 71 -20.98 21.01 18.26
N VAL A 72 -20.84 21.16 16.94
CA VAL A 72 -19.66 20.68 16.20
C VAL A 72 -18.43 21.52 16.50
N GLU A 73 -18.54 22.84 16.54
CA GLU A 73 -17.43 23.75 16.91
C GLU A 73 -16.88 23.48 18.32
N ARG A 74 -17.75 23.08 19.26
CA ARG A 74 -17.35 22.69 20.63
C ARG A 74 -16.88 21.24 20.77
N GLY A 75 -16.88 20.47 19.68
CA GLY A 75 -16.53 19.04 19.70
C GLY A 75 -17.57 18.14 20.41
N GLN A 76 -18.75 18.66 20.72
CA GLN A 76 -19.84 17.93 21.40
C GLN A 76 -20.65 17.05 20.44
N ARG A 77 -20.58 17.33 19.13
CA ARG A 77 -21.19 16.51 18.08
C ARG A 77 -20.14 16.17 17.03
N LYS A 78 -20.02 14.88 16.70
CA LYS A 78 -19.14 14.43 15.60
C LYS A 78 -19.71 14.91 14.25
N PRO A 79 -18.91 15.56 13.40
CA PRO A 79 -19.33 15.98 12.07
C PRO A 79 -19.52 14.77 11.15
N THR A 80 -20.45 14.87 10.20
CA THR A 80 -20.64 13.87 9.14
C THR A 80 -19.87 14.27 7.87
N LYS A 81 -19.67 13.32 6.95
CA LYS A 81 -19.07 13.59 5.64
C LYS A 81 -19.90 14.59 4.82
N SER A 82 -21.22 14.42 4.78
CA SER A 82 -22.14 15.33 4.07
C SER A 82 -22.11 16.75 4.63
N PHE A 83 -22.07 16.87 5.96
CA PHE A 83 -21.92 18.15 6.64
C PHE A 83 -20.58 18.82 6.29
N THR A 84 -19.49 18.06 6.28
CA THR A 84 -18.15 18.60 5.98
C THR A 84 -18.03 19.05 4.52
N ILE A 85 -18.60 18.31 3.55
CA ILE A 85 -18.68 18.74 2.15
C ILE A 85 -19.35 20.11 2.04
N ALA A 86 -20.53 20.25 2.68
CA ALA A 86 -21.33 21.47 2.57
C ALA A 86 -20.58 22.68 3.16
N VAL A 87 -19.94 22.51 4.32
CA VAL A 87 -19.21 23.57 5.01
C VAL A 87 -17.91 23.95 4.30
N GLU A 88 -17.16 22.98 3.78
CA GLU A 88 -15.96 23.24 2.97
C GLU A 88 -16.30 24.05 1.72
N SER A 89 -17.36 23.65 1.00
CA SER A 89 -17.84 24.36 -0.18
C SER A 89 -18.33 25.78 0.16
N ALA A 90 -19.01 25.95 1.30
CA ALA A 90 -19.53 27.25 1.73
C ALA A 90 -18.42 28.22 2.17
N LEU A 91 -17.34 27.71 2.76
CA LEU A 91 -16.24 28.51 3.30
C LEU A 91 -15.05 28.61 2.32
N GLY A 92 -15.12 27.97 1.15
CA GLY A 92 -14.05 27.98 0.15
C GLY A 92 -12.77 27.30 0.62
N LEU A 93 -12.91 26.27 1.46
CA LEU A 93 -11.78 25.51 2.02
C LEU A 93 -11.32 24.43 1.03
N ASN A 94 -10.05 24.03 1.16
CA ASN A 94 -9.41 23.07 0.26
C ASN A 94 -9.04 21.77 1.00
N GLY A 95 -10.00 21.19 1.72
CA GLY A 95 -9.82 19.91 2.41
C GLY A 95 -9.33 20.01 3.85
N ASP A 96 -9.37 21.19 4.47
CA ASP A 96 -8.82 21.45 5.80
C ASP A 96 -9.60 20.70 6.90
N LEU A 97 -10.93 20.74 6.85
CA LEU A 97 -11.84 20.01 7.73
C LEU A 97 -11.91 18.53 7.35
N PHE A 98 -11.72 18.17 6.08
CA PHE A 98 -11.67 16.77 5.65
C PHE A 98 -10.52 16.00 6.28
N ARG A 99 -9.36 16.65 6.47
CA ARG A 99 -8.20 16.06 7.15
C ARG A 99 -8.44 15.80 8.64
N LEU A 100 -9.47 16.44 9.22
CA LEU A 100 -9.81 16.39 10.64
C LEU A 100 -11.10 15.61 10.94
N LEU A 101 -11.75 15.05 9.90
CA LEU A 101 -12.97 14.26 10.05
C LEU A 101 -12.67 12.99 10.86
N PRO A 102 -13.32 12.76 12.02
CA PRO A 102 -13.09 11.55 12.80
C PRO A 102 -13.65 10.33 12.05
N ASN A 103 -12.78 9.54 11.40
CA ASN A 103 -13.00 8.23 10.78
C ASN A 103 -14.47 7.89 10.43
N THR A 104 -15.13 8.70 9.60
CA THR A 104 -16.30 8.21 8.85
C THR A 104 -15.76 7.34 7.71
N ARG A 105 -15.43 6.08 8.04
CA ARG A 105 -15.13 5.02 7.07
C ARG A 105 -16.42 4.73 6.28
N VAL A 106 -16.73 5.59 5.30
CA VAL A 106 -17.46 5.15 4.09
C VAL A 106 -16.38 4.90 3.07
N MET A 107 -15.81 3.70 3.13
CA MET A 107 -14.75 3.25 2.25
C MET A 107 -15.02 1.76 1.96
N SER A 108 -15.86 1.50 0.95
CA SER A 108 -15.86 0.19 0.28
C SER A 108 -14.55 -0.04 -0.49
N VAL A 109 -13.73 1.01 -0.64
CA VAL A 109 -12.35 1.00 -1.12
C VAL A 109 -11.60 2.09 -0.35
N PRO A 110 -10.39 1.88 0.21
CA PRO A 110 -9.62 2.97 0.80
C PRO A 110 -9.44 4.14 -0.19
N LYS A 111 -9.51 5.42 0.26
CA LYS A 111 -9.51 6.63 -0.60
C LYS A 111 -8.27 6.72 -1.49
N TRP A 112 -7.21 6.07 -1.04
CA TRP A 112 -5.91 6.03 -1.67
C TRP A 112 -5.82 4.91 -2.73
N PHE A 113 -6.75 3.94 -2.69
CA PHE A 113 -6.94 2.89 -3.70
C PHE A 113 -8.13 3.18 -4.64
N SER A 114 -8.94 4.22 -4.41
CA SER A 114 -10.18 4.44 -5.18
C SER A 114 -9.96 4.68 -6.67
N GLU A 115 -8.77 5.13 -7.07
CA GLU A 115 -8.41 5.37 -8.47
C GLU A 115 -7.92 4.10 -9.18
N TRP A 116 -7.35 3.15 -8.43
CA TRP A 116 -6.74 1.95 -9.03
C TRP A 116 -7.73 1.04 -9.76
N PRO A 117 -8.94 0.73 -9.24
CA PRO A 117 -9.91 -0.10 -9.97
C PRO A 117 -10.24 0.40 -11.37
N ALA A 118 -10.34 1.73 -11.58
CA ALA A 118 -10.59 2.31 -12.90
C ALA A 118 -9.38 2.18 -13.84
N VAL A 119 -8.17 2.33 -13.29
CA VAL A 119 -6.93 2.06 -14.02
C VAL A 119 -6.86 0.58 -14.41
N GLU A 120 -7.15 -0.33 -13.48
CA GLU A 120 -7.23 -1.78 -13.70
C GLU A 120 -8.21 -2.14 -14.82
N GLU A 121 -9.40 -1.55 -14.78
CA GLU A 121 -10.48 -1.81 -15.74
C GLU A 121 -10.15 -1.37 -17.16
N SER A 122 -9.28 -0.37 -17.33
CA SER A 122 -8.85 0.15 -18.64
C SER A 122 -7.50 -0.39 -19.13
N ALA A 123 -6.74 -1.07 -18.26
CA ALA A 123 -5.41 -1.55 -18.59
C ALA A 123 -5.44 -2.71 -19.59
N HIS A 124 -4.50 -2.75 -20.54
CA HIS A 124 -4.25 -3.91 -21.39
C HIS A 124 -3.07 -4.75 -20.88
N THR A 125 -2.28 -4.22 -19.96
CA THR A 125 -1.22 -4.97 -19.27
C THR A 125 -1.15 -4.55 -17.81
N ILE A 126 -1.05 -5.52 -16.92
CA ILE A 126 -0.84 -5.32 -15.49
C ILE A 126 0.33 -6.18 -15.04
N ARG A 127 1.30 -5.56 -14.37
CA ARG A 127 2.47 -6.21 -13.76
C ARG A 127 2.45 -5.95 -12.28
N THR A 128 2.57 -6.98 -11.45
CA THR A 128 2.61 -6.80 -9.99
C THR A 128 3.77 -7.55 -9.35
N TRP A 129 4.36 -6.94 -8.33
CA TRP A 129 5.24 -7.58 -7.36
C TRP A 129 4.55 -7.61 -6.01
N GLN A 130 4.47 -8.80 -5.43
CA GLN A 130 3.77 -9.04 -4.17
C GLN A 130 4.64 -9.83 -3.19
N PRO A 131 5.28 -9.13 -2.23
CA PRO A 131 6.20 -9.77 -1.29
C PRO A 131 5.52 -10.39 -0.06
N LEU A 132 4.25 -10.06 0.21
CA LEU A 132 3.62 -10.35 1.50
C LEU A 132 2.31 -11.13 1.40
N VAL A 133 1.51 -10.89 0.37
CA VAL A 133 0.19 -11.52 0.20
C VAL A 133 -0.06 -11.82 -1.27
N VAL A 134 -0.94 -12.76 -1.57
CA VAL A 134 -1.42 -12.96 -2.94
C VAL A 134 -2.08 -11.67 -3.45
N PRO A 135 -1.85 -11.22 -4.71
CA PRO A 135 -2.49 -10.01 -5.24
C PRO A 135 -4.01 -10.15 -5.27
N GLY A 136 -4.74 -9.08 -4.97
CA GLY A 136 -6.21 -9.10 -4.83
C GLY A 136 -6.98 -9.69 -6.02
N LEU A 137 -6.48 -9.52 -7.24
CA LEU A 137 -7.08 -10.08 -8.46
C LEU A 137 -6.95 -11.61 -8.56
N LEU A 138 -6.06 -12.22 -7.78
CA LEU A 138 -5.85 -13.67 -7.73
C LEU A 138 -6.28 -14.27 -6.39
N GLN A 139 -7.04 -13.55 -5.55
CA GLN A 139 -7.48 -14.05 -4.24
C GLN A 139 -8.79 -14.82 -4.33
N THR A 140 -8.90 -15.90 -3.57
CA THR A 140 -10.17 -16.54 -3.22
C THR A 140 -10.93 -15.69 -2.21
N GLU A 141 -12.25 -15.87 -2.12
CA GLU A 141 -13.08 -15.15 -1.14
C GLU A 141 -12.58 -15.35 0.29
N ARG A 142 -12.29 -16.61 0.67
CA ARG A 142 -11.88 -16.94 2.04
C ARG A 142 -10.53 -16.34 2.40
N TYR A 143 -9.59 -16.34 1.45
CA TYR A 143 -8.30 -15.68 1.64
C TYR A 143 -8.45 -14.16 1.76
N ALA A 144 -9.24 -13.55 0.87
CA ALA A 144 -9.54 -12.11 0.92
C ALA A 144 -10.16 -11.70 2.26
N ARG A 145 -11.16 -12.46 2.73
CA ARG A 145 -11.82 -12.25 4.03
C ARG A 145 -10.82 -12.35 5.17
N ALA A 146 -9.94 -13.35 5.16
CA ALA A 146 -8.92 -13.52 6.20
C ALA A 146 -7.92 -12.35 6.27
N ILE A 147 -7.50 -11.80 5.13
CA ILE A 147 -6.65 -10.61 5.09
C ILE A 147 -7.41 -9.38 5.62
N LEU A 148 -8.64 -9.16 5.19
CA LEU A 148 -9.43 -7.99 5.57
C LEU A 148 -9.82 -8.02 7.05
N ALA A 149 -10.12 -9.20 7.61
CA ALA A 149 -10.44 -9.37 9.02
C ALA A 149 -9.29 -9.00 9.98
N ALA A 150 -8.05 -8.99 9.49
CA ALA A 150 -6.88 -8.60 10.29
C ALA A 150 -6.72 -7.07 10.45
N GLU A 151 -7.50 -6.26 9.71
CA GLU A 151 -7.46 -4.81 9.81
C GLU A 151 -7.96 -4.31 11.18
N PRO A 152 -7.22 -3.44 11.89
CA PRO A 152 -7.67 -2.87 13.14
C PRO A 152 -9.05 -2.20 13.03
N GLY A 153 -9.99 -2.65 13.87
CA GLY A 153 -11.36 -2.14 13.92
C GLY A 153 -12.24 -2.58 12.74
N ALA A 154 -11.87 -3.65 12.02
CA ALA A 154 -12.75 -4.28 11.03
C ALA A 154 -14.06 -4.74 11.69
N THR A 155 -15.18 -4.40 11.06
CA THR A 155 -16.52 -4.89 11.44
C THR A 155 -16.98 -5.90 10.40
N GLU A 156 -17.84 -6.85 10.77
CA GLU A 156 -18.33 -7.86 9.82
C GLU A 156 -18.98 -7.24 8.58
N GLN A 157 -19.79 -6.20 8.77
CA GLN A 157 -20.38 -5.46 7.65
C GLN A 157 -19.32 -4.88 6.72
N TRP A 158 -18.28 -4.24 7.27
CA TRP A 158 -17.21 -3.68 6.45
C TRP A 158 -16.41 -4.77 5.73
N ILE A 159 -16.16 -5.91 6.39
CA ILE A 159 -15.46 -7.05 5.78
C ILE A 159 -16.26 -7.55 4.59
N GLU A 160 -17.56 -7.74 4.73
CA GLU A 160 -18.44 -8.20 3.65
C GLU A 160 -18.40 -7.25 2.43
N GLU A 161 -18.59 -5.95 2.66
CA GLU A 161 -18.54 -4.93 1.61
C GLU A 161 -17.16 -4.88 0.91
N ALA A 162 -16.08 -5.02 1.67
CA ALA A 162 -14.71 -4.98 1.16
C ALA A 162 -14.34 -6.27 0.39
N VAL A 163 -14.81 -7.43 0.83
CA VAL A 163 -14.67 -8.71 0.11
C VAL A 163 -15.41 -8.65 -1.21
N GLU A 164 -16.67 -8.24 -1.21
CA GLU A 164 -17.47 -8.11 -2.43
C GLU A 164 -16.78 -7.16 -3.43
N THR A 165 -16.32 -6.00 -2.96
CA THR A 165 -15.62 -5.03 -3.81
C THR A 165 -14.31 -5.60 -4.37
N ARG A 166 -13.57 -6.38 -3.58
CA ARG A 166 -12.33 -7.03 -4.03
C ARG A 166 -12.59 -8.09 -5.09
N LEU A 167 -13.59 -8.94 -4.89
CA LEU A 167 -13.94 -10.00 -5.85
C LEU A 167 -14.52 -9.43 -7.14
N ARG A 168 -15.32 -8.36 -7.06
CA ARG A 168 -15.88 -7.69 -8.26
C ARG A 168 -14.79 -7.24 -9.23
N ARG A 169 -13.62 -6.82 -8.73
CA ARG A 169 -12.48 -6.42 -9.59
C ARG A 169 -11.96 -7.54 -10.49
N GLN A 170 -12.16 -8.80 -10.12
CA GLN A 170 -11.71 -9.95 -10.92
C GLN A 170 -12.45 -10.07 -12.26
N SER A 171 -13.58 -9.37 -12.45
CA SER A 171 -14.29 -9.30 -13.73
C SER A 171 -13.42 -8.75 -14.87
N VAL A 172 -12.31 -8.08 -14.56
CA VAL A 172 -11.33 -7.63 -15.57
C VAL A 172 -10.78 -8.80 -16.41
N PHE A 173 -10.74 -10.02 -15.87
CA PHE A 173 -10.31 -11.21 -16.60
C PHE A 173 -11.40 -11.85 -17.47
N GLU A 174 -12.66 -11.42 -17.31
CA GLU A 174 -13.82 -11.98 -18.01
C GLU A 174 -14.31 -11.10 -19.18
N ARG A 175 -13.68 -9.94 -19.39
CA ARG A 175 -14.00 -9.04 -20.51
C ARG A 175 -13.49 -9.59 -21.84
N ASN A 176 -14.01 -9.08 -22.96
CA ASN A 176 -13.66 -9.56 -24.31
C ASN A 176 -12.15 -9.49 -24.64
N ASP A 177 -11.45 -8.48 -24.13
CA ASP A 177 -10.01 -8.28 -24.32
C ASP A 177 -9.30 -8.17 -22.96
N PRO A 178 -9.14 -9.26 -22.21
CA PRO A 178 -8.61 -9.21 -20.84
C PRO A 178 -7.13 -8.79 -20.82
N PRO A 179 -6.64 -8.13 -19.76
CA PRO A 179 -5.27 -7.67 -19.71
C PRO A 179 -4.29 -8.84 -19.68
N MET A 180 -3.09 -8.62 -20.24
CA MET A 180 -1.93 -9.45 -19.93
C MET A 180 -1.54 -9.20 -18.47
N TYR A 181 -1.66 -10.21 -17.62
CA TYR A 181 -1.43 -10.12 -16.19
C TYR A 181 -0.20 -10.91 -15.77
N TRP A 182 0.80 -10.23 -15.24
CA TRP A 182 2.05 -10.85 -14.80
C TRP A 182 2.26 -10.58 -13.31
N ALA A 183 2.15 -11.63 -12.50
CA ALA A 183 2.38 -11.59 -11.07
C ALA A 183 3.72 -12.22 -10.71
N LEU A 184 4.54 -11.45 -10.02
CA LEU A 184 5.71 -11.92 -9.30
C LEU A 184 5.37 -12.01 -7.82
N LEU A 185 5.50 -13.20 -7.26
CA LEU A 185 5.25 -13.47 -5.84
C LEU A 185 6.59 -13.77 -5.16
N ASP A 186 6.80 -13.23 -3.97
CA ASP A 186 7.85 -13.77 -3.09
C ASP A 186 7.43 -15.14 -2.57
N GLU A 187 8.36 -16.09 -2.46
CA GLU A 187 8.06 -17.42 -1.92
C GLU A 187 7.45 -17.36 -0.51
N CYS A 188 7.74 -16.32 0.30
CA CYS A 188 7.08 -16.09 1.59
C CYS A 188 5.55 -16.06 1.50
N VAL A 189 5.00 -15.58 0.38
CA VAL A 189 3.55 -15.52 0.15
C VAL A 189 2.92 -16.90 0.20
N LEU A 190 3.62 -17.93 -0.29
CA LEU A 190 3.12 -19.30 -0.32
C LEU A 190 3.16 -19.96 1.07
N LEU A 191 4.07 -19.50 1.93
CA LEU A 191 4.37 -20.11 3.23
C LEU A 191 3.62 -19.48 4.41
N ARG A 192 3.01 -18.31 4.22
CA ARG A 192 2.22 -17.64 5.26
C ARG A 192 0.82 -18.28 5.35
N PRO A 193 0.40 -18.83 6.50
CA PRO A 193 -0.87 -19.55 6.63
C PRO A 193 -2.08 -18.62 6.79
N VAL A 194 -2.33 -17.76 5.79
CA VAL A 194 -3.44 -16.80 5.81
C VAL A 194 -4.77 -17.54 5.86
N GLY A 195 -5.59 -17.24 6.88
CA GLY A 195 -6.90 -17.86 7.06
C GLY A 195 -6.85 -19.33 7.52
N GLY A 196 -5.68 -19.85 7.87
CA GLY A 196 -5.48 -21.26 8.20
C GLY A 196 -5.08 -22.10 6.99
N LYS A 197 -4.86 -23.40 7.22
CA LYS A 197 -4.26 -24.31 6.23
C LYS A 197 -5.20 -24.57 5.06
N GLU A 198 -6.48 -24.76 5.34
CA GLU A 198 -7.50 -25.06 4.34
C GLU A 198 -7.70 -23.87 3.39
N VAL A 199 -7.73 -22.64 3.94
CA VAL A 199 -7.86 -21.41 3.15
C VAL A 199 -6.61 -21.20 2.29
N MET A 200 -5.43 -21.41 2.86
CA MET A 200 -4.19 -21.24 2.11
C MET A 200 -4.04 -22.29 1.01
N ARG A 201 -4.46 -23.54 1.26
CA ARG A 201 -4.46 -24.59 0.24
C ARG A 201 -5.38 -24.24 -0.93
N GLU A 202 -6.63 -23.88 -0.64
CA GLU A 202 -7.60 -23.42 -1.63
C GLU A 202 -7.03 -22.24 -2.45
N GLN A 203 -6.37 -21.30 -1.78
CA GLN A 203 -5.72 -20.18 -2.44
C GLN A 203 -4.60 -20.62 -3.40
N LEU A 204 -3.75 -21.56 -3.01
CA LEU A 204 -2.66 -22.06 -3.87
C LEU A 204 -3.17 -22.86 -5.06
N GLU A 205 -4.20 -23.69 -4.85
CA GLU A 205 -4.93 -24.39 -5.92
C GLU A 205 -5.54 -23.39 -6.92
N HIS A 206 -6.14 -22.31 -6.41
CA HIS A 206 -6.68 -21.24 -7.24
C HIS A 206 -5.60 -20.53 -8.07
N LEU A 207 -4.40 -20.29 -7.52
CA LEU A 207 -3.28 -19.74 -8.30
C LEU A 207 -2.88 -20.65 -9.46
N LEU A 208 -2.84 -21.97 -9.24
CA LEU A 208 -2.55 -22.94 -10.29
C LEU A 208 -3.61 -22.90 -11.40
N ALA A 209 -4.89 -22.88 -11.03
CA ALA A 209 -5.99 -22.77 -11.99
C ALA A 209 -5.94 -21.45 -12.78
N MET A 210 -5.64 -20.32 -12.13
CA MET A 210 -5.50 -19.03 -12.82
C MET A 210 -4.30 -19.02 -13.78
N ALA A 211 -3.21 -19.72 -13.45
CA ALA A 211 -2.04 -19.85 -14.32
C ALA A 211 -2.29 -20.72 -15.58
N GLU A 212 -3.43 -21.39 -15.70
CA GLU A 212 -3.83 -22.09 -16.94
C GLU A 212 -4.37 -21.12 -18.01
N ARG A 213 -4.77 -19.90 -17.63
CA ARG A 213 -5.25 -18.89 -18.57
C ARG A 213 -4.08 -18.32 -19.39
N PRO A 214 -4.22 -18.16 -20.72
CA PRO A 214 -3.12 -17.73 -21.59
C PRO A 214 -2.65 -16.29 -21.33
N ASN A 215 -3.48 -15.46 -20.72
CA ASN A 215 -3.18 -14.07 -20.39
C ASN A 215 -2.62 -13.86 -18.98
N ILE A 216 -2.42 -14.93 -18.18
CA ILE A 216 -1.96 -14.84 -16.79
C ILE A 216 -0.66 -15.60 -16.61
N SER A 217 0.40 -14.92 -16.15
CA SER A 217 1.63 -15.57 -15.69
C SER A 217 1.84 -15.31 -14.21
N ILE A 218 2.10 -16.38 -13.46
CA ILE A 218 2.46 -16.32 -12.05
C ILE A 218 3.85 -16.93 -11.90
N GLN A 219 4.81 -16.14 -11.41
CA GLN A 219 6.17 -16.59 -11.15
C GLN A 219 6.57 -16.29 -9.71
N VAL A 220 7.39 -17.17 -9.14
CA VAL A 220 7.84 -17.08 -7.75
C VAL A 220 9.30 -16.70 -7.70
N VAL A 221 9.63 -15.73 -6.86
CA VAL A 221 11.01 -15.38 -6.48
C VAL A 221 11.37 -16.20 -5.24
N PRO A 222 12.38 -17.09 -5.33
CA PRO A 222 12.71 -17.99 -4.23
C PRO A 222 13.40 -17.27 -3.07
N LEU A 223 13.28 -17.82 -1.86
CA LEU A 223 13.84 -17.24 -0.63
C LEU A 223 15.38 -17.19 -0.62
N ASP A 224 16.04 -18.08 -1.36
CA ASP A 224 17.50 -18.20 -1.37
C ASP A 224 18.21 -17.07 -2.14
N VAL A 225 17.47 -16.19 -2.81
CA VAL A 225 17.98 -14.97 -3.45
C VAL A 225 18.52 -13.97 -2.41
N GLY A 226 18.03 -14.03 -1.16
CA GLY A 226 18.47 -13.18 -0.06
C GLY A 226 17.96 -11.74 -0.15
N SER A 227 18.55 -10.91 -1.02
CA SER A 227 18.20 -9.49 -1.15
C SER A 227 17.72 -9.15 -2.56
N THR A 228 16.55 -8.51 -2.66
CA THR A 228 15.96 -8.06 -3.93
C THR A 228 15.53 -6.60 -3.87
N ALA A 229 15.36 -5.98 -5.05
CA ALA A 229 14.81 -4.62 -5.15
C ALA A 229 13.34 -4.52 -4.68
N GLY A 230 12.70 -5.65 -4.39
CA GLY A 230 11.31 -5.79 -3.98
C GLY A 230 11.07 -5.82 -2.47
N LEU A 231 12.12 -5.84 -1.64
CA LEU A 231 11.98 -5.86 -0.17
C LEU A 231 11.35 -4.59 0.42
N LEU A 232 11.26 -3.51 -0.35
CA LEU A 232 10.70 -2.23 0.10
C LEU A 232 9.16 -2.20 0.09
N GLY A 233 8.48 -3.17 -0.54
CA GLY A 233 7.02 -3.22 -0.59
C GLY A 233 6.48 -3.74 -1.92
N GLY A 234 5.18 -4.04 -1.90
CA GLY A 234 4.43 -4.44 -3.08
C GLY A 234 4.09 -3.27 -3.99
N PHE A 235 3.93 -3.55 -5.28
CA PHE A 235 3.47 -2.56 -6.24
C PHE A 235 2.80 -3.22 -7.43
N SER A 236 2.04 -2.41 -8.17
CA SER A 236 1.45 -2.77 -9.45
C SER A 236 1.73 -1.68 -10.48
N LEU A 237 1.96 -2.08 -11.72
CA LEU A 237 2.13 -1.24 -12.90
C LEU A 237 0.97 -1.60 -13.85
N ALA A 238 0.26 -0.60 -14.33
CA ALA A 238 -0.80 -0.76 -15.30
C ALA A 238 -0.50 0.10 -16.52
N ARG A 239 -0.62 -0.51 -17.69
CA ARG A 239 -0.52 0.18 -18.98
C ARG A 239 -1.87 0.15 -19.67
N SER A 240 -2.30 1.32 -20.12
CA SER A 240 -3.56 1.55 -20.82
C SER A 240 -3.29 2.25 -22.15
N GLU A 241 -4.23 2.15 -23.09
CA GLU A 241 -4.10 2.84 -24.38
C GLU A 241 -4.45 4.33 -24.23
N GLY A 242 -3.68 5.21 -24.90
CA GLY A 242 -4.00 6.64 -24.98
C GLY A 242 -3.80 7.46 -23.70
N ILE A 243 -3.36 6.84 -22.60
CA ILE A 243 -3.04 7.52 -21.33
C ILE A 243 -1.69 7.04 -20.77
N PRO A 244 -1.03 7.81 -19.89
CA PRO A 244 0.23 7.40 -19.27
C PRO A 244 0.10 6.10 -18.46
N ASP A 245 1.20 5.34 -18.37
CA ASP A 245 1.32 4.20 -17.46
C ASP A 245 1.10 4.66 -16.01
N HIS A 246 0.39 3.85 -15.23
CA HIS A 246 0.10 4.12 -13.81
C HIS A 246 0.80 3.10 -12.92
N ILE A 247 1.17 3.53 -11.73
CA ILE A 247 1.61 2.64 -10.66
C ILE A 247 0.68 2.74 -9.46
N SER A 248 0.47 1.62 -8.78
CA SER A 248 -0.02 1.56 -7.41
C SER A 248 1.10 1.07 -6.50
N LEU A 249 1.39 1.82 -5.45
CA LEU A 249 2.36 1.45 -4.42
C LEU A 249 1.60 1.08 -3.16
N GLU A 250 1.97 -0.04 -2.55
CA GLU A 250 1.43 -0.45 -1.25
C GLU A 250 2.34 0.09 -0.14
N ASP A 251 1.80 0.93 0.73
CA ASP A 251 2.46 1.34 1.97
C ASP A 251 1.49 1.24 3.16
N ALA A 252 2.04 1.26 4.37
CA ALA A 252 1.29 1.02 5.59
C ALA A 252 0.29 2.13 5.96
N ALA A 253 0.37 3.31 5.34
CA ALA A 253 -0.41 4.48 5.70
C ALA A 253 -1.36 4.94 4.59
N HIS A 254 -0.87 5.06 3.37
CA HIS A 254 -1.55 5.65 2.22
C HIS A 254 -1.05 5.01 0.92
N GLY A 255 -1.55 3.82 0.56
CA GLY A 255 -1.19 3.25 -0.75
C GLY A 255 -1.45 4.24 -1.89
N SER A 256 -0.48 4.49 -2.76
CA SER A 256 -0.53 5.64 -3.69
C SER A 256 -0.72 5.19 -5.12
N VAL A 257 -1.59 5.89 -5.87
CA VAL A 257 -1.71 5.74 -7.32
C VAL A 257 -1.10 6.97 -7.99
N THR A 258 -0.22 6.78 -8.97
CA THR A 258 0.38 7.90 -9.70
C THR A 258 0.74 7.52 -11.13
N ALA A 259 0.64 8.51 -12.02
CA ALA A 259 1.09 8.47 -13.41
C ALA A 259 2.40 9.26 -13.64
N HIS A 260 3.08 9.67 -12.56
CA HIS A 260 4.30 10.48 -12.68
C HIS A 260 5.41 9.68 -13.38
N GLU A 261 5.85 10.13 -14.55
CA GLU A 261 6.76 9.43 -15.46
C GLU A 261 8.02 8.89 -14.75
N GLU A 262 8.66 9.71 -13.92
CA GLU A 262 9.86 9.28 -13.20
C GLU A 262 9.59 8.15 -12.19
N ALA A 263 8.43 8.19 -11.53
CA ALA A 263 8.04 7.17 -10.56
C ALA A 263 7.75 5.84 -11.28
N VAL A 264 6.97 5.90 -12.36
CA VAL A 264 6.69 4.76 -13.26
C VAL A 264 8.00 4.15 -13.76
N ARG A 265 8.91 4.96 -14.30
CA ARG A 265 10.21 4.49 -14.81
C ARG A 265 11.02 3.77 -13.72
N ARG A 266 11.08 4.31 -12.50
CA ARG A 266 11.79 3.68 -11.37
C ARG A 266 11.16 2.35 -10.99
N VAL A 267 9.84 2.26 -10.93
CA VAL A 267 9.13 1.02 -10.58
C VAL A 267 9.27 -0.04 -11.68
N SER A 268 9.21 0.35 -12.96
CA SER A 268 9.47 -0.56 -14.08
C SER A 268 10.86 -1.19 -14.01
N VAL A 269 11.91 -0.40 -13.74
CA VAL A 269 13.28 -0.93 -13.57
C VAL A 269 13.36 -1.89 -12.38
N ARG A 270 12.65 -1.60 -11.28
CA ARG A 270 12.59 -2.50 -10.12
C ARG A 270 11.88 -3.81 -10.45
N TYR A 271 10.76 -3.76 -11.18
CA TYR A 271 10.06 -4.95 -11.65
C TYR A 271 11.00 -5.86 -12.44
N ASP A 272 11.70 -5.32 -13.43
CA ASP A 272 12.63 -6.10 -14.26
C ASP A 272 13.82 -6.64 -13.44
N ALA A 273 14.29 -5.89 -12.43
CA ALA A 273 15.33 -6.35 -11.53
C ALA A 273 14.88 -7.52 -10.63
N ILE A 274 13.62 -7.53 -10.19
CA ILE A 274 13.03 -8.62 -9.41
C ILE A 274 12.77 -9.83 -10.33
N HIS A 275 12.24 -9.60 -11.53
CA HIS A 275 11.90 -10.65 -12.49
C HIS A 275 13.10 -11.54 -12.85
N LYS A 276 14.31 -10.97 -12.92
CA LYS A 276 15.57 -11.72 -13.14
C LYS A 276 15.78 -12.87 -12.16
N TRP A 277 15.25 -12.77 -10.95
CA TRP A 277 15.38 -13.78 -9.91
C TRP A 277 14.21 -14.75 -9.87
N ALA A 278 13.11 -14.44 -10.57
CA ALA A 278 11.94 -15.28 -10.57
C ALA A 278 12.21 -16.60 -11.29
N HIS A 279 11.74 -17.70 -10.72
CA HIS A 279 11.76 -18.99 -11.37
C HIS A 279 11.02 -18.95 -12.71
N PRO A 280 11.44 -19.74 -13.71
CA PRO A 280 10.62 -20.01 -14.88
C PRO A 280 9.21 -20.48 -14.47
N ILE A 281 8.21 -20.23 -15.33
CA ILE A 281 6.80 -20.50 -15.02
C ILE A 281 6.57 -21.93 -14.52
N HIS A 282 7.11 -22.94 -15.22
CA HIS A 282 6.93 -24.35 -14.84
C HIS A 282 7.54 -24.70 -13.48
N MET A 283 8.66 -24.06 -13.10
CA MET A 283 9.30 -24.24 -11.79
C MET A 283 8.48 -23.54 -10.69
N SER A 284 7.93 -22.36 -10.99
CA SER A 284 7.01 -21.65 -10.09
C SER A 284 5.74 -22.48 -9.82
N GLN A 285 5.12 -23.04 -10.86
CA GLN A 285 3.96 -23.93 -10.73
C GLN A 285 4.29 -25.22 -9.97
N ARG A 286 5.51 -25.75 -10.11
CA ARG A 286 5.95 -26.92 -9.34
C ARG A 286 6.07 -26.57 -7.86
N LEU A 287 6.72 -25.45 -7.52
CA LEU A 287 6.84 -24.96 -6.15
C LEU A 287 5.47 -24.71 -5.51
N ILE A 288 4.54 -24.04 -6.23
CA ILE A 288 3.18 -23.80 -5.73
C ILE A 288 2.46 -25.13 -5.42
N ARG A 289 2.56 -26.14 -6.31
CA ARG A 289 2.01 -27.48 -6.05
C ARG A 289 2.64 -28.17 -4.84
N GLU A 290 3.96 -28.11 -4.72
CA GLU A 290 4.69 -28.70 -3.60
C GLU A 290 4.26 -28.06 -2.27
N VAL A 291 4.11 -26.74 -2.23
CA VAL A 291 3.65 -26.02 -1.02
C VAL A 291 2.17 -26.32 -0.73
N ALA A 292 1.30 -26.36 -1.75
CA ALA A 292 -0.12 -26.72 -1.58
C ALA A 292 -0.27 -28.10 -0.93
N ALA A 293 0.50 -29.10 -1.37
CA ALA A 293 0.49 -30.44 -0.79
C ALA A 293 0.94 -30.47 0.69
N ARG A 294 1.84 -29.56 1.11
CA ARG A 294 2.26 -29.46 2.51
C ARG A 294 1.12 -29.02 3.43
N TYR A 295 0.17 -28.23 2.93
CA TYR A 295 -1.03 -27.83 3.68
C TYR A 295 -2.05 -28.97 3.84
N GLU A 296 -1.91 -30.11 3.15
CA GLU A 296 -2.76 -31.29 3.37
C GLU A 296 -2.31 -32.16 4.56
N HIS A 297 -1.02 -32.10 4.90
CA HIS A 297 -0.37 -33.11 5.75
C HIS A 297 0.15 -32.58 7.09
N GLN A 298 -0.17 -31.35 7.45
CA GLN A 298 0.20 -30.75 8.74
C GLN A 298 -1.04 -30.44 9.54
#